data_AF-A0A258B108-F1
#
_entry.id   AF-A0A258B108-F1
#
_cell.length_a   1.000
_cell.length_b   1.000
_cell.length_c   1.000
_cell.angle_alpha   90.00
_cell.angle_beta   90.00
_cell.angle_gamma   90.00
#
_symmetry.space_group_name_H-M   'P 1'
#
loop_
_entity.id
_entity.type
_entity.pdbx_description
1 polymer ?
#
loop_
_entity_poly.entity_id
_entity_poly.type
_entity_poly.pdbx_seq_one_letter_code
_entity_poly.pdbx_strand_id
1 'polypeptide(L)'
;MSNAFALLGLPRIAALDAEALQQAWLAASRSAHPDQPGGDAARAAEINSAYETLQAPEKRLKHLLDLHAVPWRTVPIDDAMMALFSRLGPVLQNVAAFLKRKQSATSALAKALLSPDEMRLREQLETLGTKLDAERTALLADLPAFDARLSAGDATALADLQILQARLAYFGKWQAQVREALLSLM
;
A
#
# COMPACT_ATOMS: atom_id res chain seq x y z
N MET A 1 -8.49 8.27 -18.98
CA MET A 1 -7.76 7.24 -18.22
C MET A 1 -8.43 5.90 -18.53
N SER A 2 -7.67 4.86 -18.88
CA SER A 2 -8.26 3.55 -19.23
C SER A 2 -8.86 2.89 -17.99
N ASN A 3 -9.99 2.19 -18.15
CA ASN A 3 -10.65 1.53 -17.04
C ASN A 3 -10.01 0.15 -16.76
N ALA A 4 -9.11 0.09 -15.78
CA ALA A 4 -8.42 -1.14 -15.37
C ALA A 4 -9.36 -2.31 -15.03
N PHE A 5 -10.52 -2.05 -14.40
CA PHE A 5 -11.51 -3.10 -14.12
C PHE A 5 -12.05 -3.70 -15.43
N ALA A 6 -12.44 -2.84 -16.37
CA ALA A 6 -12.94 -3.28 -17.67
C ALA A 6 -11.88 -4.01 -18.50
N LEU A 7 -10.61 -3.57 -18.42
CA LEU A 7 -9.49 -4.23 -19.11
C LEU A 7 -9.28 -5.67 -18.67
N LEU A 8 -9.52 -5.97 -17.38
CA LEU A 8 -9.39 -7.31 -16.81
C LEU A 8 -10.73 -8.06 -16.72
N GLY A 9 -11.83 -7.50 -17.21
CA GLY A 9 -13.15 -8.11 -17.13
C GLY A 9 -13.68 -8.24 -15.69
N LEU A 10 -13.24 -7.37 -14.79
CA LEU A 10 -13.59 -7.39 -13.36
C LEU A 10 -14.66 -6.34 -13.03
N PRO A 11 -15.49 -6.57 -12.00
CA PRO A 11 -16.46 -5.59 -11.53
C PRO A 11 -15.77 -4.38 -10.89
N ARG A 12 -16.40 -3.20 -10.98
CA ARG A 12 -15.90 -1.95 -10.39
C ARG A 12 -16.22 -1.90 -8.90
N ILE A 13 -15.48 -2.67 -8.11
CA ILE A 13 -15.69 -2.81 -6.66
C ILE A 13 -14.42 -2.48 -5.86
N ALA A 14 -14.62 -2.03 -4.64
CA ALA A 14 -13.60 -1.71 -3.66
C ALA A 14 -12.96 -2.98 -3.09
N ALA A 15 -13.77 -3.99 -2.74
CA ALA A 15 -13.33 -5.27 -2.15
C ALA A 15 -13.09 -6.34 -3.21
N LEU A 16 -12.08 -6.11 -4.06
CA LEU A 16 -11.69 -7.09 -5.06
C LEU A 16 -10.84 -8.21 -4.44
N ASP A 17 -11.25 -9.45 -4.69
CA ASP A 17 -10.55 -10.67 -4.27
C ASP A 17 -9.21 -10.83 -5.01
N ALA A 18 -8.17 -11.21 -4.28
CA ALA A 18 -6.81 -11.28 -4.81
C ALA A 18 -6.63 -12.44 -5.79
N GLU A 19 -7.25 -13.59 -5.52
CA GLU A 19 -7.16 -14.76 -6.39
C GLU A 19 -7.94 -14.51 -7.69
N ALA A 20 -9.15 -13.96 -7.60
CA ALA A 20 -9.93 -13.56 -8.76
C ALA A 20 -9.18 -12.54 -9.65
N LEU A 21 -8.53 -11.55 -9.05
CA LEU A 21 -7.69 -10.59 -9.78
C LEU A 21 -6.51 -11.29 -10.47
N GLN A 22 -5.82 -12.19 -9.79
CA GLN A 22 -4.69 -12.93 -10.36
C GLN A 22 -5.12 -13.81 -11.53
N GLN A 23 -6.25 -14.52 -11.41
CA GLN A 23 -6.79 -15.36 -12.49
C GLN A 23 -7.19 -14.52 -13.71
N ALA A 24 -7.86 -13.38 -13.48
CA ALA A 24 -8.23 -12.46 -14.55
C ALA A 24 -7.01 -11.90 -15.29
N TRP A 25 -5.96 -11.51 -14.56
CA TRP A 25 -4.70 -11.06 -15.16
C TRP A 25 -4.01 -12.17 -15.96
N LEU A 26 -3.91 -13.40 -15.43
CA LEU A 26 -3.31 -14.52 -16.16
C LEU A 26 -4.07 -14.83 -17.45
N ALA A 27 -5.40 -14.82 -17.42
CA ALA A 27 -6.23 -15.03 -18.61
C ALA A 27 -6.03 -13.92 -19.64
N ALA A 28 -6.05 -12.66 -19.22
CA ALA A 28 -5.83 -11.51 -20.10
C ALA A 28 -4.41 -11.53 -20.71
N SER A 29 -3.37 -11.77 -19.91
CA SER A 29 -1.98 -11.79 -20.35
C SER A 29 -1.70 -12.90 -21.37
N ARG A 30 -2.32 -14.09 -21.23
CA ARG A 30 -2.19 -15.16 -22.23
C ARG A 30 -2.73 -14.74 -23.60
N SER A 31 -3.85 -14.00 -23.62
CA SER A 31 -4.48 -13.54 -24.86
C SER A 31 -3.69 -12.45 -25.59
N ALA A 32 -2.87 -11.68 -24.86
CA ALA A 32 -2.09 -10.56 -25.39
C ALA A 32 -0.60 -10.90 -25.57
N HIS A 33 -0.17 -12.14 -25.29
CA HIS A 33 1.24 -12.51 -25.27
C HIS A 33 1.89 -12.28 -26.65
N PRO A 34 3.05 -11.59 -26.75
CA PRO A 34 3.70 -11.27 -28.03
C PRO A 34 4.02 -12.49 -28.90
N ASP A 35 4.25 -13.64 -28.29
CA ASP A 35 4.53 -14.91 -28.99
C ASP A 35 3.26 -15.62 -29.51
N GLN A 36 2.06 -15.12 -29.19
CA GLN A 36 0.82 -15.59 -29.80
C GLN A 36 0.64 -14.91 -31.17
N PRO A 37 0.07 -15.61 -32.17
CA PRO A 37 -0.34 -14.97 -33.42
C PRO A 37 -1.31 -13.81 -33.13
N GLY A 38 -0.91 -12.57 -33.40
CA GLY A 38 -1.69 -11.37 -33.06
C GLY A 38 -1.40 -10.76 -31.69
N GLY A 39 -0.34 -11.20 -31.00
CA GLY A 39 0.15 -10.59 -29.77
C GLY A 39 0.58 -9.13 -29.95
N ASP A 40 0.32 -8.32 -28.94
CA ASP A 40 0.60 -6.88 -28.94
C ASP A 40 1.29 -6.49 -27.63
N ALA A 41 2.56 -6.08 -27.74
CA ALA A 41 3.36 -5.67 -26.59
C ALA A 41 2.77 -4.45 -25.87
N ALA A 42 2.14 -3.52 -26.59
CA ALA A 42 1.46 -2.37 -25.98
C ALA A 42 0.25 -2.85 -25.17
N ARG A 43 -0.52 -3.80 -25.72
CA ARG A 43 -1.65 -4.42 -25.03
C ARG A 43 -1.23 -5.19 -23.78
N ALA A 44 -0.14 -5.94 -23.86
CA ALA A 44 0.42 -6.65 -22.70
C ALA A 44 0.85 -5.68 -21.60
N ALA A 45 1.47 -4.55 -21.96
CA ALA A 45 1.84 -3.50 -21.00
C ALA A 45 0.61 -2.86 -20.34
N GLU A 46 -0.47 -2.60 -21.09
CA GLU A 46 -1.74 -2.10 -20.53
C GLU A 46 -2.35 -3.07 -19.50
N ILE A 47 -2.35 -4.36 -19.81
CA ILE A 47 -2.87 -5.42 -18.91
C ILE A 47 -2.06 -5.48 -17.62
N ASN A 48 -0.73 -5.40 -17.71
CA ASN A 48 0.13 -5.37 -16.52
C ASN A 48 -0.12 -4.12 -15.68
N SER A 49 -0.22 -2.94 -16.31
CA SER A 49 -0.53 -1.70 -15.61
C SER A 49 -1.90 -1.74 -14.93
N ALA A 50 -2.91 -2.36 -15.56
CA ALA A 50 -4.22 -2.59 -14.97
C ALA A 50 -4.13 -3.49 -13.73
N TYR A 51 -3.38 -4.60 -13.82
CA TYR A 51 -3.16 -5.49 -12.68
C TYR A 51 -2.47 -4.79 -11.52
N GLU A 52 -1.37 -4.08 -11.76
CA GLU A 52 -0.65 -3.31 -10.73
C GLU A 52 -1.53 -2.24 -10.07
N THR A 53 -2.43 -1.63 -10.84
CA THR A 53 -3.39 -0.64 -10.33
C THR A 53 -4.42 -1.28 -9.41
N LEU A 54 -4.93 -2.47 -9.76
CA LEU A 54 -5.98 -3.15 -8.98
C LEU A 54 -5.42 -3.98 -7.81
N GLN A 55 -4.14 -4.37 -7.86
CA GLN A 55 -3.50 -5.20 -6.84
C GLN A 55 -3.30 -4.44 -5.52
N ALA A 56 -2.83 -3.20 -5.60
CA ALA A 56 -2.61 -2.36 -4.43
C ALA A 56 -3.93 -1.66 -4.02
N PRO A 57 -4.51 -1.92 -2.84
CA PRO A 57 -5.82 -1.40 -2.46
C PRO A 57 -5.94 0.12 -2.58
N GLU A 58 -4.94 0.87 -2.14
CA GLU A 58 -4.92 2.33 -2.22
C GLU A 58 -4.92 2.86 -3.65
N LYS A 59 -4.32 2.13 -4.60
CA LYS A 59 -4.35 2.45 -6.03
C LYS A 59 -5.69 2.05 -6.66
N ARG A 60 -6.21 0.87 -6.29
CA ARG A 60 -7.52 0.37 -6.72
C ARG A 60 -8.63 1.33 -6.35
N LEU A 61 -8.66 1.76 -5.09
CA LEU A 61 -9.66 2.72 -4.61
C LEU A 61 -9.50 4.08 -5.27
N LYS A 62 -8.27 4.54 -5.47
CA LYS A 62 -8.01 5.77 -6.24
C LYS A 62 -8.62 5.69 -7.63
N HIS A 63 -8.34 4.60 -8.35
CA HIS A 63 -8.87 4.36 -9.68
C HIS A 63 -10.40 4.27 -9.69
N LEU A 64 -11.01 3.60 -8.70
CA LEU A 64 -12.47 3.54 -8.55
C LEU A 64 -13.10 4.93 -8.34
N LEU A 65 -12.50 5.76 -7.48
CA LEU A 65 -12.94 7.14 -7.24
C LEU A 65 -12.79 8.03 -8.49
N ASP A 66 -11.68 7.88 -9.23
CA ASP A 66 -11.46 8.58 -10.50
C ASP A 66 -12.53 8.21 -11.55
N LEU A 67 -12.95 6.92 -11.62
CA LEU A 67 -14.03 6.48 -12.49
C LEU A 67 -15.41 7.05 -12.09
N HIS A 68 -15.59 7.43 -10.83
CA HIS A 68 -16.78 8.10 -10.32
C HIS A 68 -16.65 9.64 -10.37
N ALA A 69 -15.56 10.17 -10.94
CA ALA A 69 -15.26 11.59 -11.02
C ALA A 69 -15.32 12.33 -9.66
N VAL A 70 -14.94 11.63 -8.58
CA VAL A 70 -14.89 12.23 -7.23
C VAL A 70 -13.76 13.25 -7.17
N PRO A 71 -14.02 14.52 -6.79
CA PRO A 71 -12.97 15.54 -6.73
C PRO A 71 -12.00 15.25 -5.58
N TRP A 72 -10.70 15.33 -5.85
CA TRP A 72 -9.66 15.13 -4.85
C TRP A 72 -9.62 16.28 -3.83
N ARG A 73 -9.64 15.91 -2.55
CA ARG A 73 -9.56 16.84 -1.42
C ARG A 73 -8.50 16.35 -0.44
N THR A 74 -7.92 17.28 0.32
CA THR A 74 -7.08 16.93 1.45
C THR A 74 -7.94 16.24 2.50
N VAL A 75 -7.62 14.98 2.80
CA VAL A 75 -8.25 14.24 3.90
C VAL A 75 -7.45 14.54 5.16
N PRO A 76 -8.10 15.03 6.24
CA PRO A 76 -7.41 15.28 7.50
C PRO A 76 -6.91 13.96 8.12
N ILE A 77 -5.73 14.02 8.72
CA ILE A 77 -5.20 12.90 9.50
C ILE A 77 -5.96 12.85 10.82
N ASP A 78 -6.57 11.71 11.13
CA ASP A 78 -7.27 11.51 12.41
C ASP A 78 -6.30 11.34 13.59
N ASP A 79 -6.82 11.42 14.82
CA ASP A 79 -6.01 11.33 16.04
C ASP A 79 -5.23 10.02 16.14
N ALA A 80 -5.80 8.90 15.67
CA ALA A 80 -5.16 7.60 15.71
C ALA A 80 -3.95 7.54 14.76
N MET A 81 -4.09 8.07 13.56
CA MET A 81 -3.00 8.20 12.60
C MET A 81 -1.94 9.19 13.07
N MET A 82 -2.35 10.32 13.67
CA MET A 82 -1.41 11.28 14.25
C MET A 82 -0.57 10.63 15.36
N ALA A 83 -1.18 9.85 16.24
CA ALA A 83 -0.47 9.12 17.29
C ALA A 83 0.57 8.13 16.71
N LEU A 84 0.23 7.42 15.62
CA LEU A 84 1.17 6.53 14.93
C LEU A 84 2.31 7.31 14.27
N PHE A 85 1.99 8.41 13.58
CA PHE A 85 2.98 9.28 12.94
C PHE A 85 3.99 9.84 13.95
N SER A 86 3.50 10.37 15.08
CA SER A 86 4.34 10.92 16.14
C SER A 86 5.26 9.90 16.80
N ARG A 87 4.93 8.60 16.73
CA ARG A 87 5.81 7.51 17.20
C ARG A 87 6.80 7.07 16.12
N LEU A 88 6.36 6.99 14.86
CA LEU A 88 7.19 6.51 13.75
C LEU A 88 8.33 7.48 13.42
N GLY A 89 8.05 8.78 13.35
CA GLY A 89 9.03 9.80 12.96
C GLY A 89 10.32 9.75 13.78
N PRO A 90 10.26 9.82 15.12
CA PRO A 90 11.44 9.72 15.98
C PRO A 90 12.21 8.41 15.83
N VAL A 91 11.53 7.28 15.66
CA VAL A 91 12.19 5.98 15.47
C VAL A 91 12.99 5.99 14.16
N LEU A 92 12.42 6.46 13.05
CA LEU A 92 13.14 6.57 11.77
C LEU A 92 14.35 7.51 11.86
N GLN A 93 14.22 8.64 12.57
CA GLN A 93 15.35 9.55 12.81
C GLN A 93 16.46 8.88 13.63
N ASN A 94 16.10 8.13 14.67
CA ASN A 94 17.05 7.40 15.51
C ASN A 94 17.77 6.30 14.72
N VAL A 95 17.08 5.62 13.80
CA VAL A 95 17.69 4.65 12.88
C VAL A 95 18.74 5.33 12.00
N ALA A 96 18.39 6.44 11.34
CA ALA A 96 19.33 7.17 10.51
C ALA A 96 20.58 7.64 11.29
N ALA A 97 20.38 8.16 12.50
CA ALA A 97 21.48 8.56 13.39
C ALA A 97 22.34 7.37 13.83
N PHE A 98 21.71 6.23 14.13
CA PHE A 98 22.39 4.99 14.47
C PHE A 98 23.26 4.47 13.32
N LEU A 99 22.73 4.43 12.09
CA LEU A 99 23.47 3.97 10.92
C LEU A 99 24.73 4.81 10.67
N LYS A 100 24.64 6.14 10.85
CA LYS A 100 25.80 7.03 10.77
C LYS A 100 26.86 6.69 11.82
N ARG A 101 26.44 6.41 13.06
CA ARG A 101 27.34 5.97 14.15
C ARG A 101 27.99 4.62 13.81
N LYS A 102 27.20 3.64 13.37
CA LYS A 102 27.67 2.29 12.99
C LYS A 102 28.68 2.34 11.84
N GLN A 103 28.46 3.20 10.85
CA GLN A 103 29.39 3.41 9.74
C GLN A 103 30.73 4.04 10.19
N SER A 104 30.69 4.95 11.19
CA SER A 104 31.89 5.59 11.73
C SER A 104 32.71 4.70 12.68
N ALA A 105 32.14 3.61 13.18
CA ALA A 105 32.82 2.68 14.08
C ALA A 105 33.81 1.80 13.30
N THR A 106 35.11 2.06 13.46
CA THR A 106 36.17 1.37 12.71
C THR A 106 36.67 0.09 13.38
N SER A 107 36.47 -0.07 14.69
CA SER A 107 36.92 -1.26 15.43
C SER A 107 35.79 -2.25 15.71
N ALA A 108 36.13 -3.53 15.82
CA ALA A 108 35.18 -4.60 16.16
C ALA A 108 34.52 -4.35 17.53
N LEU A 109 35.28 -3.86 18.51
CA LEU A 109 34.76 -3.52 19.84
C LEU A 109 33.77 -2.34 19.78
N ALA A 110 34.08 -1.29 19.00
CA ALA A 110 33.18 -0.15 18.84
C ALA A 110 31.86 -0.56 18.17
N LYS A 111 31.90 -1.48 17.20
CA LYS A 111 30.69 -2.04 16.58
C LYS A 111 29.90 -2.92 17.55
N ALA A 112 30.56 -3.75 18.36
CA ALA A 112 29.91 -4.61 19.34
C ALA A 112 29.16 -3.80 20.42
N LEU A 113 29.70 -2.65 20.83
CA LEU A 113 29.04 -1.75 21.79
C LEU A 113 27.75 -1.10 21.24
N LEU A 114 27.53 -1.14 19.92
CA LEU A 114 26.31 -0.62 19.27
C LEU A 114 25.20 -1.68 19.15
N SER A 115 25.49 -2.96 19.35
CA SER A 115 24.52 -4.04 19.17
C SER A 115 23.24 -3.92 20.05
N PRO A 116 23.31 -3.46 21.31
CA PRO A 116 22.09 -3.26 22.11
C PRO A 116 21.17 -2.17 21.55
N ASP A 117 21.75 -1.07 21.05
CA ASP A 117 21.00 0.01 20.39
C ASP A 117 20.35 -0.49 19.10
N GLU A 118 21.06 -1.30 18.32
CA GLU A 118 20.56 -1.93 17.10
C GLU A 118 19.35 -2.82 17.35
N MET A 119 19.46 -3.72 18.33
CA MET A 119 18.38 -4.63 18.72
C MET A 119 17.14 -3.85 19.15
N ARG A 120 17.32 -2.85 20.02
CA ARG A 120 16.22 -1.99 20.49
C ARG A 120 15.51 -1.26 19.35
N LEU A 121 16.26 -0.73 18.37
CA LEU A 121 15.67 -0.05 17.21
C LEU A 121 14.90 -1.02 16.32
N ARG A 122 15.41 -2.23 16.13
CA ARG A 122 14.70 -3.29 15.39
C ARG A 122 13.39 -3.67 16.08
N GLU A 123 13.39 -3.92 17.39
CA GLU A 123 12.19 -4.23 18.17
C GLU A 123 11.14 -3.11 18.08
N GLN A 124 11.57 -1.84 18.13
CA GLN A 124 10.68 -0.69 17.97
C GLN A 124 10.04 -0.64 16.58
N LEU A 125 10.81 -0.88 15.53
CA LEU A 125 10.33 -0.92 14.15
C LEU A 125 9.39 -2.10 13.91
N GLU A 126 9.72 -3.29 14.41
CA GLU A 126 8.87 -4.49 14.32
C GLU A 126 7.53 -4.26 15.00
N THR A 127 7.54 -3.72 16.23
CA THR A 127 6.32 -3.37 16.97
C THR A 127 5.45 -2.37 16.22
N LEU A 128 6.06 -1.32 15.65
CA LEU A 128 5.34 -0.34 14.84
C LEU A 128 4.82 -0.96 13.54
N GLY A 129 5.62 -1.80 12.88
CA GLY A 129 5.25 -2.52 11.66
C GLY A 129 4.02 -3.40 11.86
N THR A 130 4.00 -4.21 12.92
CA THR A 130 2.84 -5.04 13.28
C THR A 130 1.61 -4.18 13.56
N LYS A 131 1.76 -3.05 14.28
CA LYS A 131 0.63 -2.16 14.55
C LYS A 131 0.07 -1.53 13.28
N LEU A 132 0.93 -1.05 12.39
CA LEU A 132 0.53 -0.46 11.10
C LEU A 132 -0.19 -1.50 10.21
N ASP A 133 0.29 -2.74 10.21
CA ASP A 133 -0.34 -3.81 9.44
C ASP A 133 -1.71 -4.22 9.99
N ALA A 134 -1.87 -4.25 11.30
CA ALA A 134 -3.17 -4.49 11.94
C ALA A 134 -4.20 -3.41 11.58
N GLU A 135 -3.81 -2.12 11.64
CA GLU A 135 -4.69 -1.00 11.25
C GLU A 135 -5.05 -1.06 9.77
N ARG A 136 -4.07 -1.33 8.89
CA ARG A 136 -4.32 -1.50 7.46
C ARG A 136 -5.27 -2.67 7.21
N THR A 137 -5.08 -3.80 7.88
CA THR A 137 -5.93 -4.99 7.73
C THR A 137 -7.37 -4.71 8.15
N ALA A 138 -7.57 -3.97 9.24
CA ALA A 138 -8.90 -3.56 9.67
C ALA A 138 -9.61 -2.70 8.60
N LEU A 139 -8.92 -1.71 8.02
CA LEU A 139 -9.49 -0.91 6.93
C LEU A 139 -9.84 -1.74 5.68
N LEU A 140 -9.04 -2.76 5.36
CA LEU A 140 -9.32 -3.64 4.23
C LEU A 140 -10.54 -4.53 4.47
N ALA A 141 -10.78 -4.94 5.72
CA ALA A 141 -11.94 -5.73 6.11
C ALA A 141 -13.26 -4.95 5.95
N ASP A 142 -13.22 -3.62 5.99
CA ASP A 142 -14.40 -2.76 5.82
C ASP A 142 -14.82 -2.58 4.35
N LEU A 143 -13.96 -2.90 3.38
CA LEU A 143 -14.22 -2.63 1.96
C LEU A 143 -15.54 -3.24 1.42
N PRO A 144 -15.94 -4.48 1.78
CA PRO A 144 -17.21 -5.04 1.29
C PRO A 144 -18.44 -4.22 1.71
N ALA A 145 -18.37 -3.54 2.87
CA ALA A 145 -19.47 -2.67 3.31
C ALA A 145 -19.60 -1.43 2.41
N PHE A 146 -18.49 -0.91 1.88
CA PHE A 146 -18.52 0.17 0.89
C PHE A 146 -19.16 -0.27 -0.41
N ASP A 147 -18.88 -1.48 -0.90
CA ASP A 147 -19.50 -2.01 -2.12
C ASP A 147 -21.01 -2.17 -1.97
N ALA A 148 -21.47 -2.63 -0.80
CA ALA A 148 -22.89 -2.70 -0.48
C ALA A 148 -23.55 -1.31 -0.44
N ARG A 149 -22.91 -0.34 0.22
CA ARG A 149 -23.39 1.06 0.30
C ARG A 149 -23.47 1.73 -1.08
N LEU A 150 -22.44 1.56 -1.91
CA LEU A 150 -22.42 2.07 -3.28
C LEU A 150 -23.54 1.47 -4.12
N SER A 151 -23.76 0.16 -4.00
CA SER A 151 -24.83 -0.56 -4.71
C SER A 151 -26.24 -0.14 -4.24
N ALA A 152 -26.38 0.25 -2.98
CA ALA A 152 -27.60 0.82 -2.41
C ALA A 152 -27.84 2.30 -2.77
N GLY A 153 -26.91 2.95 -3.48
CA GLY A 153 -27.01 4.35 -3.87
C GLY A 153 -26.76 5.35 -2.73
N ASP A 154 -26.02 4.95 -1.69
CA ASP A 154 -25.65 5.85 -0.60
C ASP A 154 -24.75 6.99 -1.11
N ALA A 155 -25.27 8.22 -1.00
CA ALA A 155 -24.60 9.43 -1.48
C ALA A 155 -23.30 9.75 -0.73
N THR A 156 -23.11 9.27 0.51
CA THR A 156 -21.90 9.54 1.29
C THR A 156 -20.80 8.50 1.07
N ALA A 157 -21.15 7.33 0.51
CA ALA A 157 -20.22 6.21 0.38
C ALA A 157 -18.94 6.57 -0.39
N LEU A 158 -19.03 7.40 -1.44
CA LEU A 158 -17.86 7.84 -2.21
C LEU A 158 -16.94 8.78 -1.42
N ALA A 159 -17.51 9.68 -0.61
CA ALA A 159 -16.73 10.59 0.23
C ALA A 159 -16.01 9.81 1.35
N ASP A 160 -16.71 8.88 1.99
CA ASP A 160 -16.13 8.02 3.02
C ASP A 160 -15.05 7.09 2.42
N LEU A 161 -15.26 6.59 1.19
CA LEU A 161 -14.28 5.77 0.49
C LEU A 161 -13.02 6.56 0.13
N GLN A 162 -13.16 7.86 -0.19
CA GLN A 162 -12.02 8.75 -0.38
C GLN A 162 -11.19 8.92 0.91
N ILE A 163 -11.86 9.03 2.08
CA ILE A 163 -11.18 9.07 3.37
C ILE A 163 -10.40 7.77 3.60
N LEU A 164 -11.06 6.62 3.42
CA LEU A 164 -10.43 5.31 3.57
C LEU A 164 -9.24 5.12 2.61
N GLN A 165 -9.38 5.55 1.35
CA GLN A 165 -8.29 5.53 0.36
C GLN A 165 -7.07 6.32 0.84
N ALA A 166 -7.27 7.53 1.37
CA ALA A 166 -6.17 8.35 1.88
C ALA A 166 -5.48 7.67 3.07
N ARG A 167 -6.25 7.10 4.01
CA ARG A 167 -5.70 6.37 5.18
C ARG A 167 -4.86 5.17 4.74
N LEU A 168 -5.34 4.36 3.80
CA LEU A 168 -4.59 3.25 3.22
C LEU A 168 -3.29 3.71 2.55
N ALA A 169 -3.32 4.85 1.83
CA ALA A 169 -2.12 5.40 1.19
C ALA A 169 -1.05 5.82 2.22
N TYR A 170 -1.44 6.45 3.32
CA TYR A 170 -0.52 6.78 4.42
C TYR A 170 0.07 5.52 5.06
N PHE A 171 -0.76 4.52 5.37
CA PHE A 171 -0.28 3.26 5.95
C PHE A 171 0.66 2.51 5.00
N GLY A 172 0.36 2.44 3.71
CA GLY A 172 1.24 1.84 2.71
C GLY A 172 2.62 2.51 2.68
N LYS A 173 2.65 3.85 2.74
CA LYS A 173 3.89 4.62 2.83
C LYS A 173 4.67 4.32 4.12
N TRP A 174 4.01 4.34 5.28
CA TRP A 174 4.66 4.09 6.56
C TRP A 174 5.18 2.67 6.68
N GLN A 175 4.46 1.67 6.18
CA GLN A 175 4.94 0.29 6.09
C GLN A 175 6.16 0.14 5.18
N ALA A 176 6.24 0.88 4.07
CA ALA A 176 7.43 0.91 3.23
C ALA A 176 8.64 1.48 3.99
N GLN A 177 8.47 2.59 4.70
CA GLN A 177 9.53 3.22 5.50
C GLN A 177 10.03 2.30 6.64
N VAL A 178 9.12 1.60 7.33
CA VAL A 178 9.49 0.62 8.36
C VAL A 178 10.29 -0.54 7.78
N ARG A 179 9.85 -1.10 6.64
CA ARG A 179 10.57 -2.18 5.95
C ARG A 179 11.96 -1.74 5.52
N GLU A 180 12.08 -0.57 4.90
CA GLU A 180 13.37 -0.02 4.48
C GLU A 180 14.31 0.19 5.68
N ALA A 181 13.80 0.75 6.77
CA ALA A 181 14.58 0.94 8.00
C ALA A 181 15.03 -0.40 8.61
N LEU A 182 14.17 -1.42 8.65
CA LEU A 182 14.56 -2.77 9.11
C LEU A 182 15.63 -3.40 8.21
N LEU A 183 15.49 -3.28 6.88
CA LEU A 183 16.49 -3.76 5.92
C LEU A 183 17.85 -3.09 6.14
N SER A 184 17.87 -1.80 6.47
CA SER A 184 19.11 -1.06 6.74
C SER A 184 19.83 -1.47 8.03
N LEU A 185 19.11 -2.11 8.96
CA LEU A 185 19.64 -2.61 10.24
C LEU A 185 20.01 -4.11 10.21
N MET A 186 19.96 -4.76 9.05
CA MET A 186 20.52 -6.11 8.86
C MET A 186 22.01 -6.04 8.53
#